data_AF-A0A8B9Z601-F1
#
_entry.id   AF-A0A8B9Z601-F1
#
_cell.length_a   1.000
_cell.length_b   1.000
_cell.length_c   1.000
_cell.angle_alpha   90.00
_cell.angle_beta   90.00
_cell.angle_gamma   90.00
#
_symmetry.space_group_name_H-M   'P 1'
#
loop_
_entity.id
_entity.type
_entity.pdbx_description
1 polymer ?
#
loop_
_entity_poly.entity_id
_entity_poly.type
_entity_poly.pdbx_seq_one_letter_code
_entity_poly.pdbx_strand_id
1 'polypeptide(L)'
;MVRPRLTIYVCQESQQLRDLQQKHEDGDTVTSTFFVYHAIYLEELTAVELTEKLAQLFSISSQQISQIYKQGPTGIHVLISDEMIQNFQDESCFVLDTMKAETNDSYHIILK
;
A
#
# COMPACT_ATOMS: atom_id res chain seq x y z
N MET A 1 -23.06 -15.15 5.51
CA MET A 1 -21.79 -14.40 5.60
C MET A 1 -20.96 -14.81 4.41
N VAL A 2 -20.66 -13.88 3.50
CA VAL A 2 -19.82 -14.16 2.33
C VAL A 2 -18.37 -14.13 2.80
N ARG A 3 -17.57 -15.14 2.44
CA ARG A 3 -16.14 -15.17 2.77
C ARG A 3 -15.41 -14.24 1.81
N PRO A 4 -14.50 -13.37 2.27
CA PRO A 4 -13.70 -12.54 1.37
C PRO A 4 -12.87 -13.41 0.44
N ARG A 5 -12.75 -12.99 -0.82
CA ARG A 5 -12.01 -13.73 -1.85
C ARG A 5 -10.52 -13.52 -1.73
N LEU A 6 -10.12 -12.33 -1.27
CA LEU A 6 -8.73 -11.94 -1.10
C LEU A 6 -8.57 -11.13 0.21
N THR A 7 -7.48 -11.40 0.94
CA THR A 7 -7.06 -10.64 2.12
C THR A 7 -5.71 -10.01 1.85
N ILE A 8 -5.63 -8.69 1.99
CA ILE A 8 -4.41 -7.90 1.82
C ILE A 8 -4.09 -7.23 3.15
N TYR A 9 -2.93 -7.52 3.73
CA TYR A 9 -2.44 -6.80 4.90
C TYR A 9 -1.54 -5.64 4.48
N VAL A 10 -1.79 -4.46 5.03
CA VAL A 10 -0.99 -3.28 4.74
C VAL A 10 -0.58 -2.53 6.00
N CYS A 11 0.67 -2.07 6.03
CA CYS A 11 1.13 -1.11 7.02
C CYS A 11 1.62 0.16 6.32
N GLN A 12 1.36 1.32 6.91
CA GLN A 12 1.95 2.57 6.43
C GLN A 12 3.36 2.72 6.98
N GLU A 13 4.34 2.95 6.11
CA GLU A 13 5.67 3.34 6.56
C GLU A 13 5.58 4.70 7.27
N SER A 14 5.93 4.75 8.56
CA SER A 14 5.88 5.99 9.34
C SER A 14 6.85 7.02 8.74
N GLN A 15 6.48 8.30 8.65
CA GLN A 15 7.40 9.34 8.17
C GLN A 15 8.74 9.35 8.94
N GLN A 16 8.69 9.04 10.24
CA GLN A 16 9.87 8.89 11.09
C GLN A 16 10.87 7.83 10.59
N LEU A 17 10.42 6.73 9.97
CA LEU A 17 11.27 5.69 9.40
C LEU A 17 12.05 6.20 8.19
N ARG A 18 11.41 6.99 7.32
CA ARG A 18 12.04 7.57 6.12
C ARG A 18 13.14 8.55 6.51
N ASP A 19 12.91 9.35 7.54
CA ASP A 19 13.88 10.33 8.05
C ASP A 19 15.04 9.65 8.82
N LEU A 20 14.77 8.54 9.54
CA LEU A 20 15.80 7.76 10.23
C LEU A 20 16.71 7.00 9.26
N GLN A 21 16.17 6.42 8.20
CA GLN A 21 16.97 5.75 7.16
C GLN A 21 17.92 6.71 6.43
N GLN A 22 17.56 7.99 6.28
CA GLN A 22 18.44 9.00 5.69
C GLN A 22 19.54 9.49 6.65
N LYS A 23 19.43 9.22 7.96
CA LYS A 23 20.32 9.78 8.99
C LYS A 23 21.30 8.77 9.60
N HIS A 24 21.19 7.48 9.31
CA HIS A 24 22.00 6.44 9.97
C HIS A 24 23.17 5.95 9.08
N GLU A 25 24.27 6.72 9.07
CA GLU A 25 25.62 6.19 8.74
C GLU A 25 26.44 5.84 10.00
N ASP A 26 25.93 6.05 11.23
CA ASP A 26 26.70 5.75 12.45
C ASP A 26 25.81 5.30 13.63
N GLY A 27 26.17 4.16 14.23
CA GLY A 27 25.88 3.85 15.63
C GLY A 27 24.47 3.38 16.03
N ASP A 28 24.23 2.07 15.89
CA ASP A 28 23.59 1.20 16.90
C ASP A 28 22.43 1.79 17.74
N THR A 29 21.30 2.06 17.08
CA THR A 29 20.00 2.14 17.77
C THR A 29 19.05 1.18 17.05
N VAL A 30 18.92 -0.05 17.55
CA VAL A 30 17.82 -0.94 17.16
C VAL A 30 16.54 -0.33 17.73
N THR A 31 16.03 0.69 17.06
CA THR A 31 14.63 1.07 17.18
C THR A 31 13.86 -0.09 16.58
N SER A 32 13.31 -0.96 17.44
CA SER A 32 12.37 -1.99 17.01
C SER A 32 11.13 -1.27 16.49
N THR A 33 11.13 -0.98 15.19
CA THR A 33 10.04 -0.31 14.52
C THR A 33 8.95 -1.34 14.29
N PHE A 34 7.87 -1.23 15.08
CA PHE A 34 6.71 -2.10 14.95
C PHE A 34 5.86 -1.65 13.76
N PHE A 35 5.73 -2.50 12.76
CA PHE A 35 4.79 -2.31 11.67
C PHE A 35 3.41 -2.81 12.10
N VAL A 36 2.42 -1.91 12.14
CA VAL A 36 1.02 -2.27 12.40
C VAL A 36 0.33 -2.50 11.06
N TYR A 37 -0.01 -3.75 10.81
CA TYR A 37 -0.71 -4.17 9.61
C TYR A 37 -2.22 -4.15 9.81
N HIS A 38 -2.93 -3.63 8.81
CA HIS A 38 -4.38 -3.60 8.74
C HIS A 38 -4.82 -4.54 7.62
N ALA A 39 -5.83 -5.37 7.89
CA ALA A 39 -6.42 -6.25 6.90
C ALA A 39 -7.41 -5.49 6.02
N ILE A 40 -7.26 -5.63 4.71
CA ILE A 40 -8.19 -5.21 3.68
C ILE A 40 -8.76 -6.48 3.04
N TYR A 41 -10.08 -6.58 3.07
CA TYR A 41 -10.79 -7.70 2.47
C TYR A 41 -11.44 -7.25 1.17
N LEU A 42 -11.19 -7.98 0.09
CA LEU A 42 -11.86 -7.77 -1.19
C LEU A 42 -12.92 -8.85 -1.41
N GLU A 43 -14.15 -8.40 -1.66
CA GLU A 43 -15.27 -9.24 -2.07
C GLU A 43 -15.29 -9.38 -3.60
N GLU A 44 -14.94 -8.31 -4.29
CA GLU A 44 -14.76 -8.19 -5.73
C GLU A 44 -13.27 -8.01 -6.05
N LEU A 45 -12.72 -8.84 -6.93
CA LEU A 45 -11.29 -8.79 -7.28
C LEU A 45 -11.02 -7.66 -8.28
N THR A 46 -11.28 -6.42 -7.87
CA THR A 46 -11.20 -5.21 -8.70
C THR A 46 -10.30 -4.14 -8.08
N ALA A 47 -9.67 -3.34 -8.95
CA ALA A 47 -8.83 -2.22 -8.57
C ALA A 47 -9.66 -1.10 -7.93
N VAL A 48 -10.94 -0.99 -8.32
CA VAL A 48 -11.88 -0.03 -7.73
C VAL A 48 -12.13 -0.35 -6.26
N GLU A 49 -12.50 -1.59 -5.92
CA GLU A 49 -12.74 -1.96 -4.52
C GLU A 49 -11.47 -1.76 -3.68
N LEU A 50 -10.30 -2.19 -4.20
CA LEU A 50 -9.03 -1.97 -3.52
C LEU A 50 -8.76 -0.49 -3.23
N THR A 51 -9.03 0.37 -4.22
CA THR A 51 -8.89 1.83 -4.07
C THR A 51 -9.82 2.39 -3.00
N GLU A 52 -11.08 1.96 -2.98
CA GLU A 52 -12.06 2.39 -1.99
C GLU A 52 -11.68 1.94 -0.57
N LYS A 53 -11.26 0.68 -0.40
CA LYS A 53 -10.83 0.16 0.91
C LYS A 53 -9.57 0.86 1.42
N LEU A 54 -8.60 1.15 0.55
CA LEU A 54 -7.40 1.91 0.90
C LEU A 54 -7.76 3.35 1.28
N ALA A 55 -8.62 4.02 0.51
CA ALA A 55 -9.10 5.36 0.83
C ALA A 55 -9.80 5.40 2.20
N GLN A 56 -10.66 4.41 2.47
CA GLN A 56 -11.33 4.26 3.76
C GLN A 56 -10.33 4.05 4.90
N LEU A 57 -9.33 3.17 4.71
CA LEU A 57 -8.30 2.90 5.72
C LEU A 57 -7.52 4.18 6.09
N PHE A 58 -7.25 5.03 5.12
CA PHE A 58 -6.55 6.30 5.32
C PHE A 58 -7.46 7.49 5.66
N SER A 59 -8.77 7.28 5.72
CA SER A 59 -9.75 8.37 5.93
C SER A 59 -9.62 9.51 4.90
N ILE A 60 -9.38 9.16 3.63
CA ILE A 60 -9.30 10.10 2.49
C ILE A 60 -10.37 9.79 1.44
N SER A 61 -10.58 10.71 0.50
CA SER A 61 -11.43 10.44 -0.67
C SER A 61 -10.71 9.49 -1.64
N SER A 62 -11.44 8.54 -2.23
CA SER A 62 -10.88 7.65 -3.28
C SER A 62 -10.41 8.45 -4.51
N GLN A 63 -10.96 9.64 -4.75
CA GLN A 63 -10.51 10.55 -5.81
C GLN A 63 -9.13 11.14 -5.55
N GLN A 64 -8.63 11.07 -4.30
CA GLN A 64 -7.27 11.48 -3.96
C GLN A 64 -6.25 10.37 -4.24
N ILE A 65 -6.69 9.15 -4.54
CA ILE A 65 -5.83 8.05 -5.00
C ILE A 65 -5.90 8.00 -6.52
N SER A 66 -4.81 8.40 -7.17
CA SER A 66 -4.76 8.46 -8.63
C SER A 66 -4.57 7.08 -9.25
N GLN A 67 -3.58 6.32 -8.77
CA GLN A 67 -3.28 4.96 -9.22
C GLN A 67 -2.66 4.15 -8.08
N ILE A 68 -2.76 2.82 -8.19
CA ILE A 68 -2.11 1.88 -7.28
C ILE A 68 -1.10 1.05 -8.07
N TYR A 69 0.13 1.00 -7.58
CA TYR A 69 1.22 0.23 -8.16
C TYR A 69 1.68 -0.85 -7.20
N LYS A 70 2.10 -2.00 -7.74
CA LYS A 70 2.91 -2.98 -7.03
C LYS A 70 4.38 -2.77 -7.39
N GLN A 71 5.25 -2.66 -6.39
CA GLN A 71 6.68 -2.61 -6.61
C GLN A 71 7.23 -4.01 -6.93
N GLY A 72 8.03 -4.10 -7.99
CA GLY A 72 8.76 -5.31 -8.38
C GLY A 72 10.17 -5.37 -7.78
N PRO A 73 10.88 -6.51 -7.92
CA PRO A 73 12.20 -6.73 -7.32
C PRO A 73 13.29 -5.72 -7.73
N THR A 74 13.13 -5.05 -8.87
CA THR A 74 14.08 -4.06 -9.40
C THR A 74 13.60 -2.61 -9.21
N GLY A 75 12.57 -2.39 -8.39
CA GLY A 75 11.98 -1.07 -8.16
C GLY A 75 11.04 -0.59 -9.27
N ILE A 76 10.70 -1.45 -10.22
CA ILE A 76 9.67 -1.13 -11.23
C ILE A 76 8.29 -1.01 -10.56
N HIS A 77 7.51 -0.02 -10.97
CA HIS A 77 6.13 0.16 -10.52
C HIS A 77 5.17 -0.43 -11.56
N VAL A 78 4.52 -1.54 -11.22
CA VAL A 78 3.56 -2.22 -12.08
C VAL A 78 2.16 -1.77 -11.70
N LEU A 79 1.40 -1.24 -12.66
CA LEU A 79 0.02 -0.80 -12.41
C LEU A 79 -0.86 -1.99 -12.01
N ILE A 80 -1.63 -1.83 -10.92
CA ILE A 80 -2.55 -2.85 -10.45
C ILE A 80 -3.90 -2.69 -11.18
N SER A 81 -4.18 -3.62 -12.09
CA SER A 81 -5.50 -3.80 -12.71
C SER A 81 -6.31 -4.90 -12.04
N ASP A 82 -7.56 -5.06 -12.44
CA ASP A 82 -8.44 -6.15 -12.00
C ASP A 82 -7.82 -7.53 -12.28
N GLU A 83 -7.23 -7.73 -13.47
CA GLU A 83 -6.55 -8.98 -13.81
C GLU A 83 -5.33 -9.22 -12.91
N MET A 84 -4.63 -8.16 -12.52
CA MET A 84 -3.50 -8.29 -11.61
C MET A 84 -3.95 -8.72 -10.21
N ILE A 85 -5.05 -8.14 -9.69
CA ILE A 85 -5.62 -8.50 -8.37
C ILE A 85 -6.10 -9.95 -8.37
N GLN A 86 -6.69 -10.43 -9.46
CA GLN A 86 -7.08 -11.83 -9.59
C GLN A 86 -5.91 -12.81 -9.53
N ASN A 87 -4.69 -12.35 -9.81
CA ASN A 87 -3.47 -13.14 -9.71
C ASN A 87 -2.77 -13.03 -8.33
N PHE A 88 -3.32 -12.24 -7.39
CA PHE A 88 -2.78 -12.20 -6.03
C PHE A 88 -3.07 -13.54 -5.32
N GLN A 89 -2.18 -13.93 -4.42
CA GLN A 89 -2.45 -15.04 -3.51
C GLN A 89 -3.57 -14.65 -2.56
N ASP A 90 -4.43 -15.61 -2.17
CA ASP A 90 -5.58 -15.42 -1.25
C ASP A 90 -5.26 -14.55 -0.02
N GLU A 91 -4.01 -14.59 0.44
CA GLU A 91 -3.47 -13.79 1.52
C GLU A 91 -2.13 -13.16 1.08
N SER A 92 -2.01 -11.83 1.15
CA SER A 92 -0.80 -11.10 0.77
C SER A 92 -0.51 -9.94 1.73
N CYS A 93 0.74 -9.50 1.79
CA CYS A 93 1.21 -8.48 2.73
C CYS A 93 2.08 -7.46 2.00
N PHE A 94 1.83 -6.16 2.24
CA PHE A 94 2.56 -5.07 1.60
C PHE A 94 2.88 -3.94 2.58
N VAL A 95 3.99 -3.26 2.35
CA VAL A 95 4.26 -1.94 2.95
C VAL A 95 3.73 -0.87 2.00
N LEU A 96 2.98 0.08 2.53
CA LEU A 96 2.43 1.20 1.76
C LEU A 96 3.41 2.37 1.73
N ASP A 97 3.70 2.81 0.52
CA ASP A 97 4.35 4.10 0.24
C ASP A 97 3.48 4.94 -0.69
N THR A 98 3.77 6.23 -0.76
CA THR A 98 2.97 7.21 -1.51
C THR A 98 3.86 8.11 -2.35
N MET A 99 3.51 8.31 -3.61
CA MET A 99 4.16 9.27 -4.50
C MET A 99 3.17 10.36 -4.90
N LYS A 100 3.56 11.64 -4.83
CA LYS A 100 2.67 12.73 -5.25
C LYS A 100 2.37 12.61 -6.75
N ALA A 101 1.10 12.73 -7.13
CA ALA A 101 0.70 12.74 -8.54
C ALA A 101 0.91 14.12 -9.16
N GLU A 102 1.04 14.15 -10.50
CA GLU A 102 1.26 15.41 -11.24
C GLU A 102 0.01 16.31 -11.27
N THR A 103 -1.18 15.74 -11.09
CA THR A 103 -2.48 16.43 -11.15
C THR A 103 -3.16 16.49 -9.78
N ASN A 104 -3.45 17.72 -9.31
CA ASN A 104 -4.08 18.02 -8.02
C ASN A 104 -3.32 17.47 -6.78
N ASP A 105 -3.83 17.73 -5.57
CA ASP A 105 -3.34 17.16 -4.30
C ASP A 105 -3.68 15.66 -4.16
N SER A 106 -3.48 14.89 -5.24
CA SER A 106 -3.66 13.45 -5.30
C SER A 106 -2.32 12.71 -5.20
N TYR A 107 -2.40 11.44 -4.85
CA TYR A 107 -1.25 10.58 -4.62
C TYR A 107 -1.41 9.26 -5.38
N HIS A 108 -0.30 8.71 -5.83
CA HIS A 108 -0.17 7.32 -6.20
C HIS A 108 0.19 6.50 -4.97
N ILE A 109 -0.43 5.32 -4.85
CA ILE A 109 -0.10 4.34 -3.82
C ILE A 109 0.88 3.32 -4.40
N ILE A 110 1.87 2.93 -3.62
CA ILE A 110 2.85 1.89 -3.96
C ILE A 110 2.76 0.78 -2.90
N LEU A 111 2.42 -0.43 -3.32
CA LEU A 111 2.46 -1.67 -2.54
C LEU A 111 3.84 -2.32 -2.71
N LYS A 112 4.67 -2.28 -1.66
CA LYS A 112 6.02 -2.88 -1.63
C LYS A 112 6.00 -4.27 -1.03
#